data_AF-A0A9D2IFX4-F1
#
_entry.id   AF-A0A9D2IFX4-F1
#
_cell.length_a   1.000
_cell.length_b   1.000
_cell.length_c   1.000
_cell.angle_alpha   90.00
_cell.angle_beta   90.00
_cell.angle_gamma   90.00
#
_symmetry.space_group_name_H-M   'P 1'
#
loop_
_entity.id
_entity.type
_entity.pdbx_description
1 polymer ?
#
loop_
_entity_poly.entity_id
_entity_poly.type
_entity_poly.pdbx_seq_one_letter_code
_entity_poly.pdbx_strand_id
1 'polypeptide(L)'
;MISAEITGQCQLFLSGVFLGMCMIFAYDLLRIWRRVIRHGTVWIGIEDMFFWCGCAVALFGMLYRQNDGLVRGFVIAAVVSGMLLYHFGVSRYVVSAGVKVLGAFVKGLSVIFKPLFGPLGNICKKNSQILKKRLKKLWKAIKIRLCKL
;
A
#
# COMPACT_ATOMS: atom_id res chain seq x y z
N MET A 1 4.94 29.30 38.15
CA MET A 1 5.21 27.84 38.05
C MET A 1 4.04 27.10 37.40
N ILE A 2 2.78 27.36 37.78
CA ILE A 2 1.58 26.74 37.17
C ILE A 2 1.49 26.95 35.63
N SER A 3 1.88 28.11 35.12
CA SER A 3 1.81 28.44 33.69
C SER A 3 2.73 27.58 32.80
N ALA A 4 3.87 27.14 33.33
CA ALA A 4 4.84 26.33 32.58
C ALA A 4 4.35 24.88 32.43
N GLU A 5 3.71 24.33 33.47
CA GLU A 5 3.16 22.96 33.43
C GLU A 5 1.97 22.85 32.47
N ILE A 6 1.07 23.84 32.47
CA ILE A 6 -0.07 23.88 31.55
C ILE A 6 0.41 23.96 30.09
N THR A 7 1.45 24.77 29.84
CA THR A 7 2.02 24.91 28.49
C THR A 7 2.65 23.60 28.00
N GLY A 8 3.36 22.87 28.88
CA GLY A 8 3.91 21.56 28.55
C GLY A 8 2.83 20.52 28.21
N GLN A 9 1.74 20.47 28.99
CA GLN A 9 0.60 19.58 28.72
C GLN A 9 -0.12 19.91 27.40
N CYS A 10 -0.22 21.20 27.06
CA CYS A 10 -0.81 21.63 25.80
C CYS A 10 0.07 21.27 24.59
N GLN A 11 1.39 21.45 24.69
CA GLN A 11 2.32 21.05 23.63
C GLN A 11 2.32 19.53 23.38
N LEU A 12 2.23 18.75 24.46
CA LEU A 12 2.04 17.31 24.42
C LEU A 12 0.77 16.92 23.67
N PHE A 13 -0.36 17.55 24.00
CA PHE A 13 -1.63 17.32 23.32
C PHE A 13 -1.53 17.62 21.83
N LEU A 14 -1.00 18.80 21.48
CA LEU A 14 -0.89 19.22 20.09
C LEU A 14 0.03 18.31 19.28
N SER A 15 1.14 17.87 19.88
CA SER A 15 2.06 16.90 19.29
C SER A 15 1.40 15.53 19.07
N GLY A 16 0.53 15.09 20.00
CA GLY A 16 -0.23 13.85 19.87
C GLY A 16 -1.27 13.92 18.75
N VAL A 17 -1.99 15.05 18.66
CA VAL A 17 -2.91 15.35 17.55
C VAL A 17 -2.18 15.29 16.20
N PHE A 18 -1.02 15.95 16.11
CA PHE A 18 -0.21 15.97 14.89
C PHE A 18 0.30 14.56 14.52
N LEU A 19 0.77 13.78 15.50
CA LEU A 19 1.18 12.39 15.30
C LEU A 19 0.02 11.54 14.74
N GLY A 20 -1.18 11.67 15.31
CA GLY A 20 -2.38 10.97 14.84
C GLY A 20 -2.78 11.34 13.41
N MET A 21 -2.63 12.62 13.03
CA MET A 21 -2.82 13.07 11.65
C MET A 21 -1.78 12.47 10.69
N CYS A 22 -0.49 12.47 11.09
CA CYS A 22 0.59 11.86 10.30
C CYS A 22 0.38 10.35 10.10
N MET A 23 -0.11 9.64 11.12
CA MET A 23 -0.44 8.20 11.01
C MET A 23 -1.50 7.93 9.95
N ILE A 24 -2.62 8.66 9.96
CA ILE A 24 -3.67 8.49 8.93
C ILE A 24 -3.16 8.88 7.55
N PHE A 25 -2.38 9.95 7.43
CA PHE A 25 -1.81 10.35 6.15
C PHE A 25 -0.90 9.27 5.56
N ALA A 26 -0.01 8.69 6.39
CA ALA A 26 0.86 7.58 5.98
C ALA A 26 0.05 6.33 5.61
N TYR A 27 -1.03 6.03 6.34
CA TYR A 27 -1.94 4.94 6.01
C TYR A 27 -2.65 5.15 4.66
N ASP A 28 -3.12 6.36 4.38
CA ASP A 28 -3.74 6.69 3.10
C ASP A 28 -2.75 6.55 1.94
N LEU A 29 -1.48 6.92 2.14
CA LEU A 29 -0.43 6.71 1.13
C LEU A 29 -0.21 5.21 0.84
N LEU A 30 -0.11 4.36 1.86
CA LEU A 30 -0.02 2.91 1.69
C LEU A 30 -1.26 2.34 0.98
N ARG A 31 -2.44 2.85 1.34
CA ARG A 31 -3.71 2.46 0.70
C ARG A 31 -3.75 2.83 -0.78
N ILE A 32 -3.17 3.97 -1.16
CA ILE A 32 -3.00 4.41 -2.54
C ILE A 32 -2.00 3.48 -3.24
N TRP A 33 -0.86 3.20 -2.63
CA TRP A 33 0.19 2.34 -3.17
C TRP A 33 -0.31 0.91 -3.48
N ARG A 34 -1.12 0.35 -2.58
CA ARG A 34 -1.77 -0.96 -2.78
C ARG A 34 -2.74 -1.01 -3.96
N ARG A 35 -3.38 0.10 -4.32
CA ARG A 35 -4.24 0.17 -5.52
C ARG A 35 -3.44 0.31 -6.82
N VAL A 36 -2.23 0.84 -6.75
CA VAL A 36 -1.36 1.09 -7.90
C VAL A 36 -0.73 -0.20 -8.40
N ILE A 37 -0.20 -1.03 -7.50
CA ILE A 37 0.54 -2.23 -7.86
C ILE A 37 -0.26 -3.47 -7.46
N ARG A 38 -0.50 -4.41 -8.40
CA ARG A 38 -1.02 -5.74 -8.07
C ARG A 38 0.06 -6.48 -7.26
N HIS A 39 0.07 -6.24 -5.96
CA HIS A 39 0.93 -6.93 -5.01
C HIS A 39 0.25 -8.21 -4.54
N GLY A 40 1.02 -9.31 -4.47
CA GLY A 40 0.57 -10.53 -3.82
C GLY A 40 0.36 -10.28 -2.32
N THR A 41 -0.51 -11.07 -1.69
CA THR A 41 -0.92 -10.93 -0.27
C THR A 41 0.26 -10.82 0.71
N VAL A 42 1.41 -11.43 0.39
CA VAL A 42 2.63 -11.40 1.21
C VAL A 42 3.23 -10.00 1.33
N TRP A 43 3.29 -9.24 0.23
CA TRP A 43 3.88 -7.88 0.23
C TRP A 43 3.02 -6.91 1.03
N ILE A 44 1.70 -7.07 0.94
CA ILE A 44 0.73 -6.30 1.74
C ILE A 44 1.00 -6.52 3.24
N GLY A 45 1.28 -7.75 3.66
CA GLY A 45 1.58 -8.06 5.06
C GLY A 45 2.89 -7.42 5.53
N ILE A 46 3.93 -7.44 4.70
CA ILE A 46 5.24 -6.84 5.03
C ILE A 46 5.10 -5.33 5.25
N GLU A 47 4.43 -4.63 4.33
CA GLU A 47 4.20 -3.18 4.46
C GLU A 47 3.40 -2.83 5.71
N ASP A 48 2.39 -3.63 6.04
CA ASP A 48 1.59 -3.44 7.25
C ASP A 48 2.47 -3.61 8.49
N MET A 49 3.33 -4.63 8.55
CA MET A 49 4.28 -4.80 9.66
C MET A 49 5.20 -3.60 9.84
N PHE A 50 5.78 -3.06 8.75
CA PHE A 50 6.61 -1.87 8.85
C PHE A 50 5.80 -0.64 9.30
N PHE A 51 4.57 -0.50 8.83
CA PHE A 51 3.68 0.60 9.23
C PHE A 51 3.33 0.54 10.72
N TRP A 52 2.91 -0.63 11.23
CA TRP A 52 2.60 -0.81 12.64
C TRP A 52 3.83 -0.61 13.53
N CYS A 53 5.00 -1.13 13.13
CA CYS A 53 6.26 -0.88 13.83
C CYS A 53 6.61 0.61 13.84
N GLY A 54 6.50 1.30 12.70
CA GLY A 54 6.74 2.74 12.60
C GLY A 54 5.77 3.54 13.48
N CYS A 55 4.49 3.18 13.48
CA CYS A 55 3.48 3.82 14.33
C CYS A 55 3.78 3.64 15.82
N ALA A 56 4.15 2.42 16.23
CA ALA A 56 4.53 2.14 17.61
C ALA A 56 5.78 2.95 18.01
N VAL A 57 6.84 2.92 17.19
CA VAL A 57 8.08 3.67 17.47
C VAL A 57 7.81 5.19 17.52
N ALA A 58 6.99 5.72 16.62
CA ALA A 58 6.67 7.15 16.60
C ALA A 58 5.85 7.56 17.85
N LEU A 59 4.87 6.74 18.25
CA LEU A 59 4.08 6.96 19.46
C LEU A 59 4.94 6.86 20.72
N PHE A 60 5.77 5.83 20.84
CA PHE A 60 6.67 5.65 21.98
C PHE A 60 7.76 6.72 22.02
N GLY A 61 8.34 7.09 20.87
CA GLY A 61 9.35 8.12 20.77
C GLY A 61 8.83 9.49 21.19
N MET A 62 7.61 9.84 20.76
CA MET A 62 6.91 11.04 21.23
C MET A 62 6.68 10.96 22.75
N LEU A 63 6.18 9.83 23.25
CA LEU A 63 5.90 9.66 24.68
C LEU A 63 7.16 9.78 25.55
N TYR A 64 8.27 9.20 25.09
CA TYR A 64 9.55 9.23 25.80
C TYR A 64 10.12 10.64 25.88
N ARG A 65 10.09 11.39 24.76
CA ARG A 65 10.70 12.72 24.68
C ARG A 65 9.97 13.79 25.51
N GLN A 66 8.71 13.53 25.84
CA GLN A 66 7.76 14.58 26.18
C GLN A 66 7.07 14.33 27.54
N ASN A 67 7.12 13.11 28.08
CA ASN A 67 6.55 12.73 29.39
C ASN A 67 7.45 11.79 30.21
N ASP A 68 8.74 11.67 29.90
CA ASP A 68 9.65 10.70 30.56
C ASP A 68 9.10 9.25 30.54
N GLY A 69 8.27 8.90 29.55
CA GLY A 69 7.68 7.57 29.40
C GLY A 69 6.38 7.31 30.16
N LEU A 70 5.80 8.27 30.88
CA LEU A 70 4.51 8.09 31.55
C LEU A 70 3.35 8.10 30.54
N VAL A 71 2.77 6.92 30.29
CA VAL A 71 1.58 6.72 29.44
C VAL A 71 0.36 7.37 30.11
N ARG A 72 0.09 8.64 29.83
CA ARG A 72 -1.18 9.28 30.20
C ARG A 72 -2.21 9.02 29.11
N GLY A 73 -3.41 8.57 29.50
CA GLY A 73 -4.54 8.35 28.57
C GLY A 73 -4.89 9.59 27.73
N PHE A 74 -4.49 10.77 28.17
CA PHE A 74 -4.59 12.03 27.44
C PHE A 74 -3.82 12.03 26.10
N VAL A 75 -2.68 11.34 25.99
CA VAL A 75 -1.93 11.24 24.72
C VAL A 75 -2.68 10.35 23.72
N ILE A 76 -3.27 9.25 24.19
CA ILE A 76 -4.10 8.38 23.37
C ILE A 76 -5.34 9.16 22.88
N ALA A 77 -5.98 9.92 23.77
CA ALA A 77 -7.08 10.80 23.41
C ALA A 77 -6.67 11.87 22.38
N ALA A 78 -5.49 12.46 22.52
CA ALA A 78 -4.93 13.41 21.57
C ALA A 78 -4.73 12.79 20.18
N VAL A 79 -4.10 11.60 20.10
CA VAL A 79 -3.90 10.86 18.85
C VAL A 79 -5.24 10.52 18.19
N VAL A 80 -6.19 9.98 18.95
CA VAL A 80 -7.53 9.64 18.45
C VAL A 80 -8.27 10.90 17.98
N SER A 81 -8.16 12.01 18.70
CA SER A 81 -8.77 13.28 18.28
C SER A 81 -8.15 13.82 16.98
N GLY A 82 -6.83 13.72 16.80
CA GLY A 82 -6.15 14.07 15.56
C GLY A 82 -6.54 13.17 14.40
N MET A 83 -6.71 11.87 14.67
CA MET A 83 -7.24 10.91 13.70
C MET A 83 -8.67 11.28 13.24
N LEU A 84 -9.56 11.60 14.18
CA LEU A 84 -10.93 12.02 13.88
C LEU A 84 -10.98 13.35 13.13
N LEU A 85 -10.19 14.35 13.54
CA LEU A 85 -10.08 15.64 12.85
C LEU A 85 -9.67 15.47 11.39
N TYR A 86 -8.68 14.61 11.14
CA TYR A 86 -8.23 14.30 9.78
C TYR A 86 -9.33 13.59 8.97
N HIS A 87 -10.00 12.62 9.59
CA HIS A 87 -11.07 11.85 8.95
C HIS A 87 -12.29 12.72 8.59
N PHE A 88 -12.68 13.67 9.43
CA PHE A 88 -13.83 14.54 9.17
C PHE A 88 -13.50 15.73 8.25
N GLY A 89 -12.31 16.33 8.35
CA GLY A 89 -11.93 17.51 7.58
C GLY A 89 -11.20 17.23 6.25
N VAL A 90 -10.21 16.33 6.28
CA VAL A 90 -9.20 16.19 5.21
C VAL A 90 -9.47 14.98 4.31
N SER A 91 -10.30 14.03 4.76
CA SER A 91 -10.64 12.80 4.03
C SER A 91 -11.14 13.05 2.60
N ARG A 92 -11.98 14.08 2.37
CA ARG A 92 -12.46 14.39 0.99
C ARG A 92 -11.32 14.84 0.06
N TYR A 93 -10.36 15.60 0.57
CA TYR A 93 -9.22 16.08 -0.22
C TYR A 93 -8.20 14.97 -0.47
N VAL A 94 -7.89 14.16 0.53
CA VAL A 94 -6.92 13.06 0.41
C VAL A 94 -7.45 11.93 -0.44
N VAL A 95 -8.74 11.60 -0.35
CA VAL A 95 -9.35 10.61 -1.25
C VAL A 95 -9.37 11.11 -2.69
N SER A 96 -9.68 12.39 -2.93
CA SER A 96 -9.69 12.98 -4.27
C SER A 96 -8.28 13.12 -4.87
N ALA A 97 -7.31 13.57 -4.07
CA ALA A 97 -5.89 13.62 -4.45
C ALA A 97 -5.34 12.22 -4.68
N GLY A 98 -5.68 11.28 -3.81
CA GLY A 98 -5.29 9.87 -3.91
C GLY A 98 -5.77 9.23 -5.20
N VAL A 99 -7.03 9.44 -5.59
CA VAL A 99 -7.58 8.92 -6.87
C VAL A 99 -6.91 9.57 -8.08
N LYS A 100 -6.59 10.88 -8.04
CA LYS A 100 -5.87 11.55 -9.13
C LYS A 100 -4.44 11.04 -9.28
N VAL A 101 -3.71 10.92 -8.18
CA VAL A 101 -2.32 10.41 -8.17
C VAL A 101 -2.28 8.94 -8.61
N LEU A 102 -3.21 8.12 -8.11
CA LEU A 102 -3.40 6.74 -8.59
C LEU A 102 -3.68 6.66 -10.08
N GLY A 103 -4.63 7.46 -10.57
CA GLY A 103 -5.00 7.49 -11.97
C GLY A 103 -3.84 7.89 -12.87
N ALA A 104 -3.03 8.87 -12.43
CA ALA A 104 -1.82 9.29 -13.13
C ALA A 104 -0.75 8.19 -13.13
N PHE A 105 -0.51 7.55 -12.00
CA PHE A 105 0.48 6.49 -11.89
C PHE A 105 0.08 5.24 -12.68
N VAL A 106 -1.18 4.80 -12.61
CA VAL A 106 -1.69 3.66 -13.41
C VAL A 106 -1.59 3.95 -14.90
N LYS A 107 -1.90 5.19 -15.33
CA LYS A 107 -1.65 5.61 -16.72
C LYS A 107 -0.17 5.47 -17.08
N GLY A 108 0.74 6.00 -16.25
CA GLY A 108 2.20 5.87 -16.47
C GLY A 108 2.65 4.42 -16.57
N LEU A 109 2.24 3.57 -15.63
CA LEU A 109 2.60 2.15 -15.61
C LEU A 109 2.04 1.41 -16.83
N SER A 110 0.81 1.73 -17.27
CA SER A 110 0.20 1.11 -18.45
C SER A 110 0.89 1.49 -19.77
N VAL A 111 1.45 2.70 -19.85
CA VAL A 111 2.26 3.16 -20.99
C VAL A 111 3.58 2.40 -21.06
N ILE A 112 4.16 2.03 -19.91
CA ILE A 112 5.40 1.24 -19.84
C ILE A 112 5.13 -0.26 -20.06
N PHE A 113 4.04 -0.80 -19.51
CA PHE A 113 3.70 -2.22 -19.63
C PHE A 113 3.19 -2.62 -21.02
N LYS A 114 2.46 -1.75 -21.72
CA LYS A 114 1.93 -2.03 -23.08
C LYS A 114 3.01 -2.39 -24.10
N PRO A 115 4.10 -1.62 -24.27
CA PRO A 115 5.16 -1.96 -25.22
C PRO A 115 5.98 -3.16 -24.77
N LEU A 116 6.06 -3.44 -23.47
CA LEU A 116 6.83 -4.58 -22.93
C LEU A 116 6.10 -5.92 -23.12
N PHE A 117 4.80 -5.98 -22.82
CA PHE A 117 4.00 -7.21 -22.94
C PHE A 117 3.34 -7.40 -24.32
N GLY A 118 3.24 -6.35 -25.13
CA GLY A 118 2.74 -6.41 -26.51
C GLY A 118 3.47 -7.42 -27.41
N PRO A 119 4.81 -7.37 -27.54
CA PRO A 119 5.55 -8.33 -28.37
C PRO A 119 5.52 -9.74 -27.79
N LEU A 120 5.51 -9.89 -26.45
CA LEU A 120 5.39 -11.17 -25.75
C LEU A 120 4.07 -11.89 -26.04
N GLY A 121 2.95 -11.15 -26.09
CA GLY A 121 1.64 -11.71 -26.42
C GLY A 121 1.58 -12.33 -27.83
N ASN A 122 2.18 -11.66 -28.82
CA ASN A 122 2.26 -12.15 -30.20
C ASN A 122 3.20 -13.35 -30.34
N ILE A 123 4.33 -13.35 -29.62
CA ILE A 123 5.27 -14.49 -29.59
C ILE A 123 4.62 -15.72 -28.95
N CYS A 124 3.89 -15.55 -27.83
CA CYS A 124 3.16 -16.65 -27.18
C CYS A 124 2.07 -17.24 -28.08
N LYS A 125 1.30 -16.39 -28.78
CA LYS A 125 0.27 -16.86 -29.73
C LYS A 125 0.88 -17.64 -30.88
N LYS A 126 2.01 -17.17 -31.42
CA LYS A 126 2.75 -17.84 -32.50
C LYS A 126 3.30 -19.19 -32.07
N ASN A 127 3.95 -19.27 -30.89
CA ASN A 127 4.50 -20.51 -30.35
C ASN A 127 3.41 -21.55 -30.02
N SER A 128 2.28 -21.13 -29.45
CA SER A 128 1.15 -22.03 -29.16
C SER A 128 0.58 -22.69 -30.41
N GLN A 129 0.43 -21.92 -31.50
CA GLN A 129 -0.04 -22.48 -32.77
C GLN A 129 0.96 -23.43 -33.42
N ILE A 130 2.26 -23.14 -33.33
CA ILE A 130 3.33 -24.04 -33.81
C ILE A 130 3.30 -25.36 -33.02
N LEU A 131 3.17 -25.28 -31.70
CA LEU A 131 3.13 -26.46 -30.84
C LEU A 131 1.90 -27.34 -31.13
N LYS A 132 0.71 -26.73 -31.30
CA LYS A 132 -0.51 -27.46 -31.69
C LYS A 132 -0.36 -28.16 -33.05
N LYS A 133 0.30 -27.54 -34.02
CA LYS A 133 0.57 -28.15 -35.33
C LYS A 133 1.53 -29.35 -35.22
N ARG A 134 2.60 -29.22 -34.42
CA ARG A 134 3.55 -30.33 -34.17
C ARG A 134 2.89 -31.49 -33.44
N LEU A 135 2.11 -31.22 -32.39
CA LEU A 135 1.34 -32.23 -31.66
C LEU A 135 0.35 -32.98 -32.54
N LYS A 136 -0.41 -32.28 -33.41
CA LYS A 136 -1.33 -32.95 -34.35
C LYS A 136 -0.61 -33.88 -35.33
N LYS A 137 0.60 -33.51 -35.81
CA LYS A 137 1.40 -34.37 -36.69
C LYS A 137 1.87 -35.63 -35.95
N LEU A 138 2.42 -35.46 -34.75
CA LEU A 138 2.87 -36.59 -33.92
C LEU A 138 1.70 -37.51 -33.57
N TRP A 139 0.55 -36.96 -33.20
CA TRP A 139 -0.65 -37.74 -32.90
C TRP A 139 -1.14 -38.57 -34.09
N LYS A 140 -1.16 -38.00 -35.31
CA LYS A 140 -1.48 -38.75 -36.53
C LYS A 140 -0.47 -39.87 -36.81
N ALA A 141 0.82 -39.60 -36.64
CA ALA A 141 1.87 -40.60 -36.85
C ALA A 141 1.78 -41.76 -35.85
N ILE A 142 1.52 -41.45 -34.57
CA ILE A 142 1.31 -42.42 -33.51
C ILE A 142 0.05 -43.26 -33.79
N LYS A 143 -1.06 -42.63 -34.20
CA LYS A 143 -2.31 -43.32 -34.55
C LYS A 143 -2.13 -44.32 -35.70
N ILE A 144 -1.37 -43.94 -36.75
CA ILE A 144 -1.08 -44.84 -37.88
C ILE A 144 -0.22 -46.03 -37.44
N ARG A 145 0.74 -45.82 -36.54
CA ARG A 145 1.56 -46.90 -35.99
C ARG A 145 0.74 -47.86 -35.11
N LEU A 146 -0.18 -47.34 -34.31
CA LEU A 146 -1.08 -48.12 -33.45
C LEU A 146 -2.10 -48.95 -34.23
N CYS A 147 -2.53 -48.53 -35.44
CA CYS A 147 -3.44 -49.31 -36.29
C CYS A 147 -2.73 -50.34 -37.19
N LYS A 148 -1.39 -50.37 -37.20
CA LYS A 148 -0.59 -51.35 -37.95
C LYS A 148 -0.03 -52.48 -37.07
N LEU A 149 -0.09 -52.33 -35.75
CA LEU A 149 0.08 -53.41 -34.79
C LEU A 149 -1.25 -54.14 -34.63
#